data_AF-A0A962WPX6-F1
#
_entry.id   AF-A0A962WPX6-F1
#
_cell.length_a   1.000
_cell.length_b   1.000
_cell.length_c   1.000
_cell.angle_alpha   90.00
_cell.angle_beta   90.00
_cell.angle_gamma   90.00
#
_symmetry.space_group_name_H-M   'P 1'
#
loop_
_entity.id
_entity.type
_entity.pdbx_description
1 polymer ?
#
loop_
_entity_poly.entity_id
_entity_poly.type
_entity_poly.pdbx_seq_one_letter_code
_entity_poly.pdbx_strand_id
1 'polypeptide(L)'
;MTDTSAFYRWRRALVHRAGKRFLRAVTDFQARHSLVATSPVLPNETFDWLPRLEAAWPSVRREFDQVWTHPEDIPAFHQISPDQYRISKGDHWKTYGLYVFGQPVEQNCAACPETAALLASLPRLLNAWFSILAPGYHIPPHRGPTRALVRCHLGLRVPADREHCWIRVDDQIYHWREGEAVVFDDTYEHEVRNDTPEYRAVLFIDIDRPMDRVGTWFNNGVLRLMQATHYVKDPLRNLADWNRRVAARR
;
A
#
# COMPACT_ATOMS: atom_id res chain seq x y z
N MET A 1 17.85 3.75 -47.10
CA MET A 1 16.89 3.90 -45.99
C MET A 1 17.12 2.74 -45.02
N THR A 2 18.11 2.86 -44.15
CA THR A 2 18.54 1.77 -43.25
C THR A 2 18.75 2.30 -41.84
N ASP A 3 18.07 1.62 -40.92
CA ASP A 3 18.50 1.30 -39.56
C ASP A 3 18.46 2.34 -38.42
N THR A 4 17.52 3.28 -38.47
CA THR A 4 17.14 4.03 -37.24
C THR A 4 16.48 3.12 -36.20
N SER A 5 15.92 1.98 -36.62
CA SER A 5 15.14 1.10 -35.74
C SER A 5 15.98 0.15 -34.87
N ALA A 6 17.10 -0.41 -35.35
CA ALA A 6 17.94 -1.26 -34.50
C ALA A 6 18.76 -0.41 -33.51
N PHE A 7 19.26 0.75 -33.92
CA PHE A 7 19.89 1.71 -33.00
C PHE A 7 18.94 2.13 -31.88
N TYR A 8 17.67 2.44 -32.22
CA TYR A 8 16.66 2.79 -31.22
C TYR A 8 16.31 1.61 -30.30
N ARG A 9 16.15 0.39 -30.84
CA ARG A 9 15.92 -0.83 -30.04
C ARG A 9 17.10 -1.14 -29.11
N TRP A 10 18.33 -1.02 -29.60
CA TRP A 10 19.54 -1.23 -28.83
C TRP A 10 19.69 -0.18 -27.72
N ARG A 11 19.50 1.10 -28.04
CA ARG A 11 19.53 2.21 -27.06
C ARG A 11 18.44 2.03 -26.00
N ARG A 12 17.22 1.66 -26.39
CA ARG A 12 16.12 1.36 -25.46
C ARG A 12 16.44 0.16 -24.57
N ALA A 13 17.03 -0.91 -25.11
CA ALA A 13 17.45 -2.08 -24.34
C ALA A 13 18.61 -1.76 -23.38
N LEU A 14 19.54 -0.88 -23.78
CA LEU A 14 20.63 -0.41 -22.94
C LEU A 14 20.09 0.44 -21.78
N VAL A 15 19.21 1.40 -22.04
CA VAL A 15 18.54 2.22 -21.03
C VAL A 15 17.73 1.35 -20.07
N HIS A 16 16.99 0.36 -20.57
CA HIS A 16 16.27 -0.59 -19.72
C HIS A 16 17.22 -1.42 -18.83
N ARG A 17 18.33 -1.91 -19.37
CA ARG A 17 19.32 -2.67 -18.60
C ARG A 17 20.01 -1.81 -17.55
N ALA A 18 20.40 -0.58 -17.91
CA ALA A 18 20.99 0.39 -16.99
C ALA A 18 20.00 0.76 -15.89
N GLY A 19 18.75 1.05 -16.22
CA GLY A 19 17.68 1.33 -15.26
C GLY A 19 17.43 0.15 -14.31
N LYS A 20 17.35 -1.08 -14.82
CA LYS A 20 17.23 -2.29 -13.96
C LYS A 20 18.44 -2.49 -13.04
N ARG A 21 19.65 -2.16 -13.49
CA ARG A 21 20.86 -2.22 -12.64
C ARG A 21 20.83 -1.13 -11.57
N PHE A 22 20.42 0.08 -11.94
CA PHE A 22 20.26 1.20 -11.00
C PHE A 22 19.23 0.88 -9.92
N LEU A 23 18.02 0.43 -10.29
CA LEU A 23 16.99 0.05 -9.34
C LEU A 23 17.47 -1.07 -8.39
N ARG A 24 18.17 -2.09 -8.91
CA ARG A 24 18.79 -3.11 -8.04
C ARG A 24 19.82 -2.52 -7.09
N ALA A 25 20.68 -1.63 -7.55
CA ALA A 25 21.66 -0.98 -6.68
C ALA A 25 21.00 -0.13 -5.58
N VAL A 26 19.91 0.58 -5.89
CA VAL A 26 19.09 1.29 -4.91
C VAL A 26 18.51 0.33 -3.88
N THR A 27 17.90 -0.76 -4.34
CA THR A 27 17.32 -1.80 -3.50
C THR A 27 18.36 -2.46 -2.58
N ASP A 28 19.54 -2.80 -3.11
CA ASP A 28 20.64 -3.39 -2.37
C ASP A 28 21.21 -2.42 -1.32
N PHE A 29 21.31 -1.13 -1.67
CA PHE A 29 21.70 -0.08 -0.75
C PHE A 29 20.70 0.03 0.41
N GLN A 30 19.41 0.10 0.11
CA GLN A 30 18.34 0.15 1.12
C GLN A 30 18.36 -1.09 2.03
N ALA A 31 18.60 -2.27 1.47
CA ALA A 31 18.70 -3.50 2.26
C ALA A 31 19.88 -3.47 3.24
N ARG A 32 21.06 -3.01 2.81
CA ARG A 32 22.26 -2.94 3.66
C ARG A 32 22.15 -1.95 4.82
N HIS A 33 21.36 -0.90 4.66
CA HIS A 33 21.19 0.15 5.66
C HIS A 33 19.92 -0.03 6.50
N SER A 34 19.16 -1.12 6.33
CA SER A 34 17.94 -1.37 7.10
C SER A 34 18.26 -1.79 8.53
N LEU A 35 17.54 -1.21 9.48
CA LEU A 35 17.59 -1.59 10.90
C LEU A 35 16.58 -2.68 11.26
N VAL A 36 15.70 -3.04 10.34
CA VAL A 36 14.76 -4.16 10.47
C VAL A 36 15.14 -5.26 9.48
N ALA A 37 14.63 -6.46 9.71
CA ALA A 37 14.87 -7.58 8.82
C ALA A 37 14.49 -7.26 7.37
N THR A 38 15.26 -7.81 6.44
CA THR A 38 14.95 -7.80 5.00
C THR A 38 14.43 -9.18 4.59
N SER A 39 13.49 -9.72 5.35
CA SER A 39 12.74 -10.94 5.03
C SER A 39 11.41 -10.58 4.36
N PRO A 40 10.77 -11.52 3.63
CA PRO A 40 9.47 -11.29 3.01
C PRO A 40 8.39 -10.84 4.01
N VAL A 41 8.22 -11.61 5.10
CA VAL A 41 7.41 -11.23 6.27
C VAL A 41 8.37 -10.85 7.40
N LEU A 42 8.06 -9.75 8.09
CA LEU A 42 8.88 -9.23 9.17
C LEU A 42 8.28 -9.65 10.53
N PRO A 43 9.11 -9.94 11.54
CA PRO A 43 8.61 -10.26 12.87
C PRO A 43 7.92 -9.05 13.51
N ASN A 44 6.69 -9.22 13.97
CA ASN A 44 5.88 -8.15 14.54
C ASN A 44 6.53 -7.53 15.79
N GLU A 45 7.25 -8.31 16.60
CA GLU A 45 7.97 -7.83 17.78
C GLU A 45 9.04 -6.77 17.48
N THR A 46 9.42 -6.60 16.21
CA THR A 46 10.32 -5.54 15.75
C THR A 46 9.67 -4.15 15.85
N PHE A 47 8.34 -4.07 15.91
CA PHE A 47 7.57 -2.82 15.81
C PHE A 47 6.76 -2.58 17.09
N ASP A 48 7.26 -1.67 17.93
CA ASP A 48 6.68 -1.32 19.24
C ASP A 48 5.26 -0.72 19.19
N TRP A 49 4.86 -0.17 18.06
CA TRP A 49 3.55 0.42 17.83
C TRP A 49 2.46 -0.60 17.45
N LEU A 50 2.82 -1.83 17.07
CA LEU A 50 1.83 -2.84 16.65
C LEU A 50 0.84 -3.23 17.76
N PRO A 51 1.24 -3.48 19.02
CA PRO A 51 0.27 -3.80 20.08
C PRO A 51 -0.80 -2.72 20.27
N ARG A 52 -0.41 -1.45 20.11
CA ARG A 52 -1.36 -0.32 20.17
C ARG A 52 -2.30 -0.31 18.96
N LEU A 53 -1.80 -0.61 17.77
CA LEU A 53 -2.60 -0.71 16.56
C LEU A 53 -3.65 -1.84 16.68
N GLU A 54 -3.22 -3.03 17.11
CA GLU A 54 -4.09 -4.19 17.32
C GLU A 54 -5.13 -3.93 18.42
N ALA A 55 -4.73 -3.32 19.54
CA ALA A 55 -5.67 -2.93 20.61
C ALA A 55 -6.71 -1.89 20.16
N ALA A 56 -6.39 -1.04 19.19
CA ALA A 56 -7.32 -0.05 18.64
C ALA A 56 -8.26 -0.62 17.56
N TRP A 57 -8.09 -1.89 17.17
CA TRP A 57 -8.88 -2.54 16.12
C TRP A 57 -10.40 -2.36 16.27
N PRO A 58 -11.03 -2.49 17.46
CA PRO A 58 -12.49 -2.34 17.57
C PRO A 58 -13.00 -0.96 17.12
N SER A 59 -12.25 0.10 17.43
CA SER A 59 -12.59 1.47 16.99
C SER A 59 -12.38 1.64 15.50
N VAL A 60 -11.25 1.17 14.96
CA VAL A 60 -10.95 1.22 13.52
C VAL A 60 -12.00 0.45 12.72
N ARG A 61 -12.38 -0.74 13.21
CA ARG A 61 -13.41 -1.57 12.57
C ARG A 61 -14.78 -0.89 12.56
N ARG A 62 -15.16 -0.23 13.67
CA ARG A 62 -16.42 0.52 13.75
C ARG A 62 -16.49 1.66 12.73
N GLU A 63 -15.43 2.45 12.61
CA GLU A 63 -15.37 3.54 11.63
C GLU A 63 -15.33 3.02 10.19
N PHE A 64 -14.61 1.92 9.95
CA PHE A 64 -14.67 1.22 8.67
C PHE A 64 -16.11 0.78 8.33
N ASP A 65 -16.83 0.18 9.27
CA ASP A 65 -18.20 -0.29 9.04
C ASP A 65 -19.16 0.88 8.73
N GLN A 66 -18.94 2.07 9.31
CA GLN A 66 -19.67 3.29 8.97
C GLN A 66 -19.37 3.78 7.55
N VAL A 67 -18.10 3.78 7.14
CA VAL A 67 -17.72 4.12 5.75
C VAL A 67 -18.28 3.09 4.76
N TRP A 68 -18.32 1.82 5.15
CA TRP A 68 -18.78 0.70 4.32
C TRP A 68 -20.31 0.65 4.13
N THR A 69 -21.09 1.54 4.77
CA THR A 69 -22.54 1.66 4.46
C THR A 69 -22.79 2.25 3.07
N HIS A 70 -21.82 2.96 2.50
CA HIS A 70 -21.87 3.58 1.17
C HIS A 70 -20.69 3.12 0.29
N PRO A 71 -20.60 1.83 -0.08
CA PRO A 71 -19.48 1.29 -0.84
C PRO A 71 -19.30 1.96 -2.22
N GLU A 72 -20.35 2.52 -2.80
CA GLU A 72 -20.36 3.31 -4.04
C GLU A 72 -19.61 4.65 -3.94
N ASP A 73 -19.45 5.16 -2.72
CA ASP A 73 -18.69 6.38 -2.44
C ASP A 73 -17.19 6.09 -2.28
N ILE A 74 -16.79 4.82 -2.29
CA ILE A 74 -15.39 4.41 -2.19
C ILE A 74 -14.84 4.09 -3.58
N PRO A 75 -13.80 4.80 -4.06
CA PRO A 75 -13.24 4.59 -5.38
C PRO A 75 -12.49 3.27 -5.47
N ALA A 76 -12.46 2.70 -6.67
CA ALA A 76 -11.54 1.62 -7.02
C ALA A 76 -10.09 2.13 -7.06
N PHE A 77 -9.12 1.28 -6.74
CA PHE A 77 -7.74 1.71 -6.55
C PHE A 77 -7.12 2.39 -7.78
N HIS A 78 -7.39 1.87 -8.99
CA HIS A 78 -6.90 2.47 -10.23
C HIS A 78 -7.55 3.82 -10.58
N GLN A 79 -8.70 4.16 -9.99
CA GLN A 79 -9.31 5.49 -10.14
C GLN A 79 -8.55 6.54 -9.33
N ILE A 80 -7.85 6.12 -8.28
CA ILE A 80 -6.98 6.97 -7.47
C ILE A 80 -5.55 6.94 -8.01
N SER A 81 -4.98 5.75 -8.22
CA SER A 81 -3.62 5.57 -8.76
C SER A 81 -3.66 4.89 -10.13
N PRO A 82 -3.65 5.65 -11.24
CA PRO A 82 -3.76 5.09 -12.60
C PRO A 82 -2.68 4.05 -12.94
N ASP A 83 -1.49 4.17 -12.34
CA ASP A 83 -0.38 3.22 -12.51
C ASP A 83 -0.75 1.78 -12.07
N GLN A 84 -1.79 1.64 -11.25
CA GLN A 84 -2.28 0.37 -10.70
C GLN A 84 -3.32 -0.30 -11.60
N TYR A 85 -3.66 0.29 -12.76
CA TYR A 85 -4.64 -0.26 -13.70
C TYR A 85 -4.35 -1.71 -14.13
N ARG A 86 -3.08 -2.16 -14.06
CA ARG A 86 -2.72 -3.54 -14.40
C ARG A 86 -3.21 -4.56 -13.37
N ILE A 87 -3.35 -4.15 -12.12
CA ILE A 87 -3.64 -5.03 -10.98
C ILE A 87 -4.98 -4.73 -10.29
N SER A 88 -5.57 -3.55 -10.54
CA SER A 88 -6.92 -3.17 -10.11
C SER A 88 -7.82 -3.02 -11.33
N LYS A 89 -8.93 -3.77 -11.36
CA LYS A 89 -9.88 -3.84 -12.47
C LYS A 89 -11.31 -3.76 -11.93
N GLY A 90 -12.20 -3.13 -12.70
CA GLY A 90 -13.60 -2.99 -12.34
C GLY A 90 -13.76 -2.36 -10.96
N ASP A 91 -14.78 -2.77 -10.21
CA ASP A 91 -15.04 -2.24 -8.86
C ASP A 91 -14.61 -3.22 -7.75
N HIS A 92 -13.64 -4.10 -8.05
CA HIS A 92 -13.31 -5.24 -7.20
C HIS A 92 -12.26 -4.94 -6.12
N TRP A 93 -11.52 -3.84 -6.24
CA TRP A 93 -10.53 -3.43 -5.25
C TRP A 93 -10.69 -1.95 -4.94
N LYS A 94 -11.34 -1.66 -3.81
CA LYS A 94 -11.68 -0.32 -3.34
C LYS A 94 -10.69 0.17 -2.30
N THR A 95 -10.43 1.48 -2.30
CA THR A 95 -9.49 2.13 -1.38
C THR A 95 -10.06 3.41 -0.80
N TYR A 96 -10.30 3.43 0.51
CA TYR A 96 -10.69 4.64 1.25
C TYR A 96 -9.45 5.31 1.84
N GLY A 97 -8.90 6.30 1.14
CA GLY A 97 -7.62 6.95 1.49
C GLY A 97 -7.70 7.82 2.75
N LEU A 98 -6.87 7.55 3.76
CA LEU A 98 -6.73 8.37 4.97
C LEU A 98 -5.44 9.19 4.94
N TYR A 99 -4.33 8.58 4.50
CA TYR A 99 -3.04 9.24 4.31
C TYR A 99 -2.44 8.85 2.97
N VAL A 100 -1.84 9.81 2.28
CA VAL A 100 -1.09 9.60 1.04
C VAL A 100 0.25 10.33 1.14
N PHE A 101 1.34 9.58 1.17
CA PHE A 101 2.71 10.08 1.32
C PHE A 101 2.91 11.11 2.44
N GLY A 102 2.33 10.84 3.61
CA GLY A 102 2.41 11.64 4.83
C GLY A 102 1.40 12.78 4.89
N GLN A 103 0.59 12.98 3.84
CA GLN A 103 -0.45 14.00 3.81
C GLN A 103 -1.80 13.39 4.21
N PRO A 104 -2.49 13.93 5.24
CA PRO A 104 -3.82 13.47 5.60
C PRO A 104 -4.85 13.87 4.54
N VAL A 105 -5.84 13.00 4.33
CA VAL A 105 -7.01 13.28 3.49
C VAL A 105 -8.09 13.82 4.42
N GLU A 106 -8.10 15.14 4.61
CA GLU A 106 -8.86 15.81 5.68
C GLU A 106 -10.31 15.35 5.82
N GLN A 107 -11.06 15.25 4.71
CA GLN A 107 -12.47 14.83 4.74
C GLN A 107 -12.63 13.38 5.22
N ASN A 108 -11.70 12.50 4.82
CA ASN A 108 -11.77 11.08 5.17
C ASN A 108 -11.30 10.85 6.61
N CYS A 109 -10.27 11.58 7.05
CA CYS A 109 -9.85 11.60 8.44
C CYS A 109 -10.93 12.16 9.38
N ALA A 110 -11.68 13.18 8.96
CA ALA A 110 -12.79 13.72 9.72
C ALA A 110 -13.96 12.72 9.88
N ALA A 111 -14.15 11.84 8.90
CA ALA A 111 -15.13 10.75 8.99
C ALA A 111 -14.66 9.55 9.83
N CYS A 112 -13.35 9.42 10.07
CA CYS A 112 -12.74 8.36 10.87
C CYS A 112 -11.81 8.94 11.95
N PRO A 113 -12.32 9.77 12.88
CA PRO A 113 -11.50 10.53 13.83
C PRO A 113 -10.62 9.66 14.75
N GLU A 114 -11.10 8.51 15.21
CA GLU A 114 -10.34 7.60 16.07
C GLU A 114 -9.22 6.92 15.29
N THR A 115 -9.50 6.47 14.06
CA THR A 115 -8.49 5.91 13.15
C THR A 115 -7.46 6.98 12.78
N ALA A 116 -7.89 8.21 12.48
CA ALA A 116 -6.99 9.31 12.16
C ALA A 116 -6.06 9.65 13.34
N ALA A 117 -6.59 9.70 14.57
CA ALA A 117 -5.80 9.92 15.77
C ALA A 117 -4.77 8.80 16.03
N LEU A 118 -5.17 7.53 15.80
CA LEU A 118 -4.26 6.39 15.86
C LEU A 118 -3.14 6.52 14.83
N LEU A 119 -3.50 6.75 13.57
CA LEU A 119 -2.56 6.88 12.45
C LEU A 119 -1.57 8.04 12.66
N ALA A 120 -2.04 9.19 13.14
CA ALA A 120 -1.18 10.33 13.46
C ALA A 120 -0.15 10.04 14.57
N SER A 121 -0.40 9.01 15.40
CA SER A 121 0.54 8.58 16.44
C SER A 121 1.59 7.59 15.96
N LEU A 122 1.45 7.04 14.75
CA LEU A 122 2.39 6.06 14.20
C LEU A 122 3.69 6.72 13.73
N PRO A 123 4.85 6.07 13.93
CA PRO A 123 6.13 6.63 13.53
C PRO A 123 6.24 6.70 12.00
N ARG A 124 6.49 7.91 11.48
CA ARG A 124 6.84 8.15 10.06
C ARG A 124 5.84 7.52 9.08
N LEU A 125 4.55 7.66 9.39
CA LEU A 125 3.46 7.24 8.52
C LEU A 125 3.56 7.89 7.13
N LEU A 126 3.49 7.06 6.09
CA LEU A 126 3.45 7.51 4.70
C LEU A 126 2.05 7.32 4.13
N ASN A 127 1.56 6.10 4.13
CA ASN A 127 0.28 5.78 3.52
C ASN A 127 -0.64 5.08 4.51
N ALA A 128 -1.93 5.39 4.45
CA ALA A 128 -2.94 4.61 5.15
C ALA A 128 -4.27 4.65 4.41
N TRP A 129 -4.93 3.50 4.29
CA TRP A 129 -6.28 3.41 3.75
C TRP A 129 -6.99 2.13 4.16
N PHE A 130 -8.33 2.13 4.12
CA PHE A 130 -9.07 0.88 4.11
C PHE A 130 -8.96 0.25 2.73
N SER A 131 -8.34 -0.92 2.65
CA SER A 131 -8.20 -1.69 1.42
C SER A 131 -9.23 -2.81 1.40
N ILE A 132 -10.22 -2.70 0.51
CA ILE A 132 -11.34 -3.64 0.44
C ILE A 132 -11.27 -4.45 -0.85
N LEU A 133 -11.28 -5.77 -0.70
CA LEU A 133 -11.21 -6.72 -1.80
C LEU A 133 -12.53 -7.47 -1.95
N ALA A 134 -13.07 -7.46 -3.16
CA ALA A 134 -14.31 -8.12 -3.48
C ALA A 134 -14.20 -9.65 -3.46
N PRO A 135 -15.34 -10.35 -3.32
CA PRO A 135 -15.42 -11.79 -3.52
C PRO A 135 -14.85 -12.23 -4.87
N GLY A 136 -14.15 -13.36 -4.87
CA GLY A 136 -13.54 -13.98 -6.07
C GLY A 136 -12.42 -13.17 -6.73
N TYR A 137 -11.97 -12.06 -6.15
CA TYR A 137 -10.98 -11.21 -6.81
C TYR A 137 -9.53 -11.64 -6.54
N HIS A 138 -8.72 -11.55 -7.60
CA HIS A 138 -7.32 -11.92 -7.60
C HIS A 138 -6.48 -10.72 -8.04
N ILE A 139 -5.57 -10.28 -7.15
CA ILE A 139 -4.51 -9.32 -7.48
C ILE A 139 -3.29 -10.14 -7.92
N PRO A 140 -2.88 -10.05 -9.20
CA PRO A 140 -1.82 -10.88 -9.75
C PRO A 140 -0.46 -10.57 -9.12
N PRO A 141 0.54 -11.47 -9.28
CA PRO A 141 1.89 -11.25 -8.78
C PRO A 141 2.48 -9.91 -9.20
N HIS A 142 2.93 -9.12 -8.23
CA HIS A 142 3.53 -7.80 -8.44
C HIS A 142 4.55 -7.46 -7.35
N ARG A 143 5.25 -6.34 -7.52
CA ARG A 143 6.25 -5.84 -6.58
C ARG A 143 6.02 -4.36 -6.30
N GLY A 144 6.25 -3.98 -5.06
CA GLY A 144 6.32 -2.61 -4.60
C GLY A 144 7.45 -1.83 -5.28
N PRO A 145 7.32 -0.50 -5.36
CA PRO A 145 8.26 0.34 -6.10
C PRO A 145 9.60 0.56 -5.38
N THR A 146 9.65 0.42 -4.04
CA THR A 146 10.82 0.78 -3.26
C THR A 146 10.87 0.06 -1.92
N ARG A 147 12.10 -0.28 -1.46
CA ARG A 147 12.34 -0.80 -0.10
C ARG A 147 12.45 0.35 0.92
N ALA A 148 12.17 1.58 0.51
CA ALA A 148 12.12 2.71 1.43
C ALA A 148 11.00 2.58 2.47
N LEU A 149 10.02 1.73 2.25
CA LEU A 149 8.86 1.55 3.12
C LEU A 149 8.77 0.12 3.65
N VAL A 150 7.97 -0.03 4.70
CA VAL A 150 7.51 -1.31 5.23
C VAL A 150 5.98 -1.26 5.24
N ARG A 151 5.34 -2.35 4.81
CA ARG A 151 3.88 -2.45 4.73
C ARG A 151 3.34 -3.25 5.90
N CYS A 152 2.28 -2.74 6.50
CA CYS A 152 1.50 -3.41 7.53
C CYS A 152 0.04 -3.51 7.10
N HIS A 153 -0.57 -4.68 7.31
CA HIS A 153 -2.01 -4.88 7.20
C HIS A 153 -2.57 -5.26 8.57
N LEU A 154 -3.52 -4.50 9.10
CA LEU A 154 -4.37 -4.92 10.22
C LEU A 154 -5.67 -5.51 9.64
N GLY A 155 -6.01 -6.75 10.00
CA GLY A 155 -7.26 -7.37 9.57
C GLY A 155 -8.48 -6.66 10.15
N LEU A 156 -9.33 -6.06 9.30
CA LEU A 156 -10.56 -5.39 9.75
C LEU A 156 -11.74 -6.31 9.62
N ARG A 157 -12.05 -6.73 8.40
CA ARG A 157 -13.10 -7.68 8.04
C ARG A 157 -12.48 -8.83 7.29
N VAL A 158 -12.52 -10.02 7.86
CA VAL A 158 -11.95 -11.23 7.25
C VAL A 158 -13.08 -12.22 6.99
N PRO A 159 -13.16 -12.81 5.78
CA PRO A 159 -14.14 -13.87 5.49
C PRO A 159 -14.09 -15.01 6.50
N ALA A 160 -15.24 -15.66 6.75
CA ALA A 160 -15.29 -16.82 7.63
C ALA A 160 -14.38 -17.95 7.13
N ASP A 161 -14.35 -18.17 5.80
CA ASP A 161 -13.43 -19.07 5.12
C ASP A 161 -12.09 -18.40 4.82
N ARG A 162 -11.38 -17.98 5.88
CA ARG A 162 -10.10 -17.25 5.75
C ARG A 162 -8.98 -18.06 5.08
N GLU A 163 -9.08 -19.40 5.04
CA GLU A 163 -8.08 -20.24 4.37
C GLU A 163 -8.10 -20.03 2.84
N HIS A 164 -9.23 -19.59 2.28
CA HIS A 164 -9.35 -19.21 0.86
C HIS A 164 -9.19 -17.69 0.63
N CYS A 165 -8.76 -16.94 1.65
CA CYS A 165 -8.39 -15.53 1.52
C CYS A 165 -6.97 -15.28 2.07
N TRP A 166 -6.02 -15.08 1.16
CA TRP A 166 -4.60 -15.06 1.51
C TRP A 166 -3.80 -14.02 0.74
N ILE A 167 -2.65 -13.66 1.30
CA ILE A 167 -1.54 -13.00 0.61
C ILE A 167 -0.33 -13.93 0.63
N ARG A 168 0.30 -14.08 -0.53
CA ARG A 168 1.61 -14.71 -0.63
C ARG A 168 2.64 -13.61 -0.80
N VAL A 169 3.69 -13.61 0.01
CA VAL A 169 4.84 -12.71 -0.09
C VAL A 169 6.07 -13.58 -0.23
N ASP A 170 6.68 -13.57 -1.43
CA ASP A 170 7.70 -14.51 -1.85
C ASP A 170 7.22 -15.98 -1.73
N ASP A 171 7.81 -16.74 -0.82
CA ASP A 171 7.50 -18.14 -0.52
C ASP A 171 6.56 -18.32 0.69
N GLN A 172 6.13 -17.23 1.33
CA GLN A 172 5.32 -17.27 2.55
C GLN A 172 3.86 -16.92 2.27
N ILE A 173 2.94 -17.75 2.75
CA ILE A 173 1.49 -17.50 2.68
C ILE A 173 0.99 -17.04 4.04
N TYR A 174 0.21 -15.95 4.05
CA TYR A 174 -0.44 -15.42 5.22
C TYR A 174 -1.95 -15.32 5.01
N HIS A 175 -2.71 -15.78 6.01
CA HIS A 175 -4.15 -15.69 6.07
C HIS A 175 -4.51 -14.66 7.15
N TRP A 176 -5.24 -13.61 6.77
CA TRP A 176 -5.62 -12.57 7.73
C TRP A 176 -6.48 -13.10 8.87
N ARG A 177 -6.41 -12.42 10.00
CA ARG A 177 -7.32 -12.56 11.14
C ARG A 177 -7.76 -11.18 11.58
N GLU A 178 -9.00 -11.07 12.03
CA GLU A 178 -9.51 -9.80 12.54
C GLU A 178 -8.73 -9.39 13.79
N GLY A 179 -8.30 -8.13 13.86
CA GLY A 179 -7.54 -7.60 14.99
C GLY A 179 -6.05 -7.92 14.99
N GLU A 180 -5.57 -8.81 14.13
CA GLU A 180 -4.14 -9.15 14.04
C GLU A 180 -3.47 -8.40 12.90
N ALA A 181 -2.25 -7.91 13.15
CA ALA A 181 -1.43 -7.23 12.16
C ALA A 181 -0.42 -8.19 11.51
N VAL A 182 -0.10 -7.95 10.25
CA VAL A 182 1.05 -8.57 9.56
C VAL A 182 1.90 -7.49 8.92
N VAL A 183 3.22 -7.60 9.11
CA VAL A 183 4.19 -6.70 8.51
C VAL A 183 5.02 -7.44 7.45
N PHE A 184 5.15 -6.85 6.27
CA PHE A 184 5.86 -7.46 5.16
C PHE A 184 6.56 -6.43 4.27
N ASP A 185 7.54 -6.89 3.51
CA ASP A 185 8.27 -6.12 2.53
C ASP A 185 7.66 -6.33 1.15
N ASP A 186 6.86 -5.37 0.69
CA ASP A 186 6.13 -5.46 -0.57
C ASP A 186 7.05 -5.42 -1.80
N THR A 187 8.35 -5.19 -1.66
CA THR A 187 9.30 -5.31 -2.79
C THR A 187 9.62 -6.75 -3.17
N TYR A 188 9.32 -7.70 -2.27
CA TYR A 188 9.18 -9.10 -2.65
C TYR A 188 7.96 -9.27 -3.55
N GLU A 189 8.03 -10.26 -4.44
CA GLU A 189 6.86 -10.54 -5.27
C GLU A 189 5.72 -11.00 -4.38
N HIS A 190 4.55 -10.40 -4.55
CA HIS A 190 3.39 -10.74 -3.77
C HIS A 190 2.13 -10.82 -4.62
N GLU A 191 1.22 -11.67 -4.17
CA GLU A 191 -0.02 -12.05 -4.84
C GLU A 191 -1.12 -12.15 -3.79
N VAL A 192 -2.33 -11.72 -4.11
CA VAL A 192 -3.45 -11.72 -3.17
C VAL A 192 -4.66 -12.37 -3.81
N ARG A 193 -5.28 -13.29 -3.08
CA ARG A 193 -6.56 -13.90 -3.48
C ARG A 193 -7.61 -13.74 -2.40
N ASN A 194 -8.84 -13.48 -2.84
CA ASN A 194 -10.04 -13.66 -2.04
C ASN A 194 -10.98 -14.58 -2.80
N ASP A 195 -10.80 -15.89 -2.66
CA ASP A 195 -11.62 -16.91 -3.32
C ASP A 195 -12.90 -17.22 -2.52
N THR A 196 -13.29 -16.33 -1.61
CA THR A 196 -14.47 -16.46 -0.75
C THR A 196 -15.66 -15.67 -1.31
N PRO A 197 -16.90 -15.93 -0.86
CA PRO A 197 -18.07 -15.13 -1.24
C PRO A 197 -18.19 -13.80 -0.48
N GLU A 198 -17.25 -13.49 0.43
CA GLU A 198 -17.31 -12.34 1.32
C GLU A 198 -16.26 -11.28 0.96
N TYR A 199 -16.54 -10.02 1.32
CA TYR A 199 -15.54 -8.96 1.18
C TYR A 199 -14.49 -9.07 2.28
N ARG A 200 -13.23 -8.84 1.91
CA ARG A 200 -12.12 -8.72 2.86
C ARG A 200 -11.65 -7.28 2.96
N ALA A 201 -11.59 -6.73 4.17
CA ALA A 201 -11.04 -5.40 4.44
C ALA A 201 -9.86 -5.46 5.40
N VAL A 202 -8.81 -4.69 5.10
CA VAL A 202 -7.68 -4.46 5.99
C VAL A 202 -7.45 -2.96 6.11
N LEU A 203 -6.92 -2.51 7.25
CA LEU A 203 -6.25 -1.21 7.33
C LEU A 203 -4.85 -1.42 6.78
N PHE A 204 -4.62 -0.90 5.58
CA PHE A 204 -3.32 -0.88 4.92
C PHE A 204 -2.53 0.31 5.46
N ILE A 205 -1.27 0.09 5.82
CA ILE A 205 -0.37 1.12 6.35
C ILE A 205 1.00 0.93 5.69
N ASP A 206 1.56 1.99 5.11
CA ASP A 206 3.00 2.05 4.82
C ASP A 206 3.65 3.05 5.79
N ILE A 207 4.73 2.62 6.44
CA ILE A 207 5.63 3.49 7.21
C ILE A 207 6.99 3.55 6.52
N ASP A 208 7.73 4.63 6.76
CA ASP A 208 9.14 4.67 6.35
C ASP A 208 9.92 3.56 7.05
N ARG A 209 10.68 2.80 6.28
CA ARG A 209 11.48 1.68 6.80
C ARG A 209 12.51 2.24 7.79
N PRO A 210 12.63 1.67 9.00
CA PRO A 210 13.72 2.05 9.90
C PRO A 210 15.07 1.73 9.24
N MET A 211 15.89 2.77 9.10
CA MET A 211 17.21 2.73 8.47
C MET A 211 18.24 3.40 9.39
N ASP A 212 19.52 3.07 9.22
CA ASP A 212 20.59 3.82 9.86
C ASP A 212 20.63 5.29 9.36
N ARG A 213 21.56 6.11 9.87
CA ARG A 213 21.63 7.53 9.53
C ARG A 213 21.86 7.76 8.03
N VAL A 214 22.65 6.92 7.38
CA VAL A 214 23.01 7.03 5.96
C VAL A 214 21.83 6.60 5.10
N GLY A 215 21.22 5.46 5.42
CA GLY A 215 20.02 4.96 4.77
C GLY A 215 18.83 5.91 4.93
N THR A 216 18.67 6.53 6.11
CA THR A 216 17.61 7.51 6.38
C THR A 216 17.75 8.75 5.49
N TRP A 217 18.96 9.30 5.37
CA TRP A 217 19.20 10.43 4.47
C TRP A 217 18.90 10.08 3.01
N PHE A 218 19.34 8.89 2.58
CA PHE A 218 19.09 8.40 1.24
C PHE A 218 17.60 8.16 0.96
N ASN A 219 16.89 7.46 1.86
CA ASN A 219 15.45 7.21 1.75
C ASN A 219 14.66 8.51 1.70
N ASN A 220 14.99 9.50 2.54
CA ASN A 220 14.35 10.81 2.50
C ASN A 220 14.52 11.47 1.12
N GLY A 221 15.69 11.33 0.48
CA GLY A 221 15.92 11.78 -0.89
C GLY A 221 15.05 11.06 -1.92
N VAL A 222 14.99 9.73 -1.85
CA VAL A 222 14.15 8.89 -2.72
C VAL A 222 12.66 9.24 -2.57
N LEU A 223 12.17 9.34 -1.34
CA LEU A 223 10.78 9.67 -1.04
C LEU A 223 10.41 11.09 -1.54
N ARG A 224 11.29 12.08 -1.34
CA ARG A 224 11.08 13.44 -1.88
C ARG A 224 11.00 13.45 -3.40
N LEU A 225 11.87 12.67 -4.07
CA LEU A 225 11.81 12.54 -5.52
C LEU A 225 10.49 11.90 -5.95
N MET A 226 10.06 10.82 -5.30
CA MET A 226 8.77 10.18 -5.58
C MET A 226 7.60 11.15 -5.40
N GLN A 227 7.55 11.89 -4.27
CA GLN A 227 6.54 12.91 -3.98
C GLN A 227 6.48 14.02 -5.03
N ALA A 228 7.60 14.33 -5.69
CA ALA A 228 7.64 15.33 -6.76
C ALA A 228 7.02 14.85 -8.09
N THR A 229 6.80 13.53 -8.26
CA THR A 229 6.29 12.93 -9.50
C THR A 229 4.76 12.77 -9.53
N HIS A 230 4.22 12.49 -10.73
CA HIS A 230 2.81 12.14 -10.93
C HIS A 230 2.36 10.91 -10.15
N TYR A 231 3.28 10.01 -9.83
CA TYR A 231 3.02 8.83 -9.00
C TYR A 231 2.34 9.16 -7.66
N VAL A 232 2.68 10.31 -7.06
CA VAL A 232 2.08 10.78 -5.79
C VAL A 232 1.05 11.87 -6.01
N LYS A 233 1.32 12.82 -6.92
CA LYS A 233 0.45 13.96 -7.16
C LYS A 233 -0.92 13.56 -7.73
N ASP A 234 -0.95 12.56 -8.61
CA ASP A 234 -2.20 12.14 -9.25
C ASP A 234 -3.14 11.46 -8.24
N PRO A 235 -2.71 10.51 -7.38
CA PRO A 235 -3.52 10.00 -6.27
C PRO A 235 -4.13 11.06 -5.37
N LEU A 236 -3.33 12.03 -4.91
CA LEU A 236 -3.82 13.13 -4.06
C LEU A 236 -4.92 13.93 -4.76
N ARG A 237 -4.68 14.32 -6.01
CA ARG A 237 -5.65 15.06 -6.81
C ARG A 237 -6.91 14.25 -7.06
N ASN A 238 -6.77 13.00 -7.51
CA ASN A 238 -7.89 12.13 -7.86
C ASN A 238 -8.79 11.86 -6.65
N LEU A 239 -8.19 11.67 -5.47
CA LEU A 239 -8.92 11.47 -4.22
C LEU A 239 -9.66 12.74 -3.80
N ALA A 240 -9.01 13.90 -3.87
CA ALA A 240 -9.66 15.17 -3.59
C ALA A 240 -10.84 15.43 -4.56
N ASP A 241 -10.64 15.16 -5.85
CA ASP A 241 -11.67 15.31 -6.89
C ASP A 241 -12.84 14.33 -6.65
N TRP A 242 -12.54 13.09 -6.26
CA TRP A 242 -13.55 12.09 -5.91
C TRP A 242 -14.38 12.51 -4.70
N ASN A 243 -13.72 12.93 -3.62
CA ASN A 243 -14.38 13.37 -2.39
C ASN A 243 -15.29 14.58 -2.63
N ARG A 244 -14.88 15.54 -3.48
CA ARG A 244 -15.77 16.65 -3.89
C ARG A 244 -17.01 16.17 -4.64
N ARG A 245 -16.89 15.16 -5.51
CA ARG A 245 -18.04 14.56 -6.21
C ARG A 245 -18.95 13.76 -5.27
N VAL A 246 -18.42 13.09 -4.27
CA VAL A 246 -19.22 12.42 -3.22
C VAL A 246 -19.99 13.47 -2.41
N ALA A 247 -19.32 14.52 -1.94
CA ALA A 247 -19.94 15.58 -1.15
C ALA A 247 -21.07 16.29 -1.92
N ALA A 248 -20.91 16.50 -3.23
CA ALA A 248 -21.94 17.13 -4.07
C ALA A 248 -23.17 16.25 -4.34
N ARG A 249 -23.11 14.94 -4.03
CA ARG A 249 -24.23 13.99 -4.20
C ARG A 249 -25.05 13.77 -2.92
N ARG A 250 -24.58 14.29 -1.78
CA ARG A 250 -25.24 14.20 -0.46
C ARG A 250 -25.95 15.50 -0.14
#